data_AF-A0AAV3HFD9-F1
#
_entry.id   AF-A0AAV3HFD9-F1
#
_cell.length_a   1.000
_cell.length_b   1.000
_cell.length_c   1.000
_cell.angle_alpha   90.00
_cell.angle_beta   90.00
_cell.angle_gamma   90.00
#
_symmetry.space_group_name_H-M   'P 1'
#
loop_
_entity.id
_entity.type
_entity.pdbx_description
1 polymer ?
#
loop_
_entity_poly.entity_id
_entity_poly.type
_entity_poly.pdbx_seq_one_letter_code
_entity_poly.pdbx_strand_id
1 'polypeptide(L)'
;MNSIFTEENLLAFTTAARFGSFSKAAEELGLTTSAISYTIKRMETGLDVVLFTRSTRSIELTESGRYFFRKATDLLNDFHAIKRSIDTISQGIEARVRICINQLLYTPKHTARLLQVLKKQFPTCQITVTTEVYNGVWDAIINNQANIAIGAPDTLLDGGGIDYTEIGAIRWAFAIAPDHPLAFVPEPSPKANCVSTLILWWRTPRIRLIKKWAGCCTGRSQFWCQISTPNVSARF
;
A
#
# COMPACT_ATOMS: atom_id res chain seq x y z
N MET A 1 -17.85 32.98 23.00
CA MET A 1 -16.86 32.41 23.93
C MET A 1 -15.56 32.17 23.15
N ASN A 2 -14.53 33.00 23.32
CA ASN A 2 -13.24 32.76 22.66
C ASN A 2 -12.49 31.68 23.44
N SER A 3 -12.53 30.44 22.94
CA SER A 3 -11.78 29.33 23.53
C SER A 3 -10.28 29.67 23.64
N ILE A 4 -9.66 29.35 24.77
CA ILE A 4 -8.20 29.43 24.91
C ILE A 4 -7.49 28.27 24.19
N PHE A 5 -8.22 27.20 23.88
CA PHE A 5 -7.74 26.02 23.16
C PHE A 5 -8.18 26.07 21.69
N THR A 6 -7.45 26.84 20.87
CA THR A 6 -7.59 26.81 19.40
C THR A 6 -6.27 26.33 18.79
N GLU A 7 -6.33 25.77 17.58
CA GLU A 7 -5.14 25.32 16.84
C GLU A 7 -4.10 26.46 16.71
N GLU A 8 -4.55 27.67 16.38
CA GLU A 8 -3.72 28.87 16.29
C GLU A 8 -3.02 29.20 17.62
N ASN A 9 -3.74 29.12 18.75
CA ASN A 9 -3.15 29.40 20.07
C ASN A 9 -2.11 28.33 20.45
N LEU A 10 -2.39 27.06 20.16
CA LEU A 10 -1.46 25.95 20.41
C LEU A 10 -0.21 26.08 19.53
N LEU A 11 -0.35 26.51 18.27
CA LEU A 11 0.76 26.80 17.38
C LEU A 11 1.59 27.99 17.89
N ALA A 12 0.95 29.09 18.28
CA ALA A 12 1.65 30.24 18.87
C ALA A 12 2.47 29.84 20.11
N PHE A 13 1.90 29.03 21.00
CA PHE A 13 2.59 28.51 22.17
C PHE A 13 3.75 27.58 21.83
N THR A 14 3.51 26.55 21.02
CA THR A 14 4.54 25.53 20.70
C THR A 14 5.68 26.11 19.88
N THR A 15 5.41 27.04 18.96
CA THR A 15 6.45 27.73 18.19
C THR A 15 7.29 28.65 19.07
N ALA A 16 6.67 29.42 19.97
CA ALA A 16 7.40 30.23 20.95
C ALA A 16 8.30 29.37 21.86
N ALA A 17 7.80 28.22 22.30
CA ALA A 17 8.55 27.26 23.09
C ALA A 17 9.73 26.65 22.33
N ARG A 18 9.57 26.31 21.04
CA ARG A 18 10.63 25.75 20.20
C ARG A 18 11.78 26.73 19.96
N PHE A 19 11.47 28.00 19.73
CA PHE A 19 12.49 29.02 19.44
C PHE A 19 13.06 29.70 20.69
N GLY A 20 12.41 29.59 21.84
CA GLY A 20 12.78 30.33 23.04
C GLY A 20 12.68 31.85 22.86
N SER A 21 11.84 32.32 21.92
CA SER A 21 11.66 33.74 21.58
C SER A 21 10.30 34.00 20.95
N PHE A 22 9.58 35.02 21.45
CA PHE A 22 8.33 35.47 20.83
C PHE A 22 8.55 36.16 19.48
N SER A 23 9.68 36.86 19.29
CA SER A 23 9.96 37.53 18.01
C SER A 23 10.21 36.53 16.88
N LYS A 24 11.00 35.48 17.14
CA LYS A 24 11.22 34.41 16.15
C LYS A 24 9.94 33.62 15.84
N ALA A 25 9.13 33.36 16.86
CA ALA A 25 7.85 32.69 16.64
C ALA A 25 6.86 33.55 15.85
N ALA A 26 6.92 34.88 16.01
CA ALA A 26 6.08 35.82 15.28
C ALA A 26 6.46 35.82 13.79
N GLU A 27 7.76 35.83 13.50
CA GLU A 27 8.29 35.71 12.14
C GLU A 27 7.86 34.40 11.47
N GLU A 28 8.01 33.25 12.17
CA GLU A 28 7.61 31.93 11.64
C GLU A 28 6.11 31.83 11.33
N LEU A 29 5.26 32.43 12.18
CA LEU A 29 3.80 32.34 12.04
C LEU A 29 3.19 33.50 11.23
N GLY A 30 4.00 34.44 10.74
CA GLY A 30 3.51 35.63 10.04
C GLY A 30 2.65 36.55 10.92
N LEU A 31 2.89 36.54 12.23
CA LEU A 31 2.15 37.32 13.23
C LEU A 31 3.04 38.44 13.79
N THR A 32 2.43 39.37 14.54
CA THR A 32 3.20 40.36 15.30
C THR A 32 3.65 39.79 16.64
N THR A 33 4.78 40.24 17.16
CA THR A 33 5.27 39.82 18.50
C THR A 33 4.26 40.16 19.60
N SER A 34 3.52 41.27 19.46
CA SER A 34 2.45 41.67 20.37
C SER A 34 1.26 40.70 20.33
N ALA A 35 0.88 40.20 19.15
CA ALA A 35 -0.18 39.20 19.00
C ALA A 35 0.18 37.89 19.72
N ILE A 36 1.40 37.38 19.52
CA ILE A 36 1.87 36.17 20.24
C ILE A 36 1.86 36.41 21.75
N SER A 37 2.48 37.51 22.23
CA SER A 37 2.50 37.78 23.67
C SER A 37 1.10 37.91 24.27
N TYR A 38 0.14 38.47 23.52
CA TYR A 38 -1.25 38.57 23.96
C TYR A 38 -1.91 37.19 24.04
N THR A 39 -1.75 36.35 23.02
CA THR A 39 -2.28 34.98 23.00
C THR A 39 -1.73 34.15 24.16
N ILE A 40 -0.41 34.17 24.39
CA ILE A 40 0.21 33.46 25.51
C ILE A 40 -0.34 33.95 26.84
N LYS A 41 -0.43 35.27 27.04
CA LYS A 41 -0.97 35.83 28.28
C LYS A 41 -2.43 35.42 28.50
N ARG A 42 -3.23 35.34 27.44
CA ARG A 42 -4.63 34.88 27.50
C ARG A 42 -4.71 33.41 27.87
N MET A 43 -3.83 32.57 27.34
CA MET A 43 -3.75 31.15 27.70
C MET A 43 -3.32 30.96 29.16
N GLU A 44 -2.29 31.67 29.61
CA GLU A 44 -1.83 31.66 31.00
C GLU A 44 -2.96 32.09 31.96
N THR A 45 -3.69 33.16 31.62
CA THR A 45 -4.83 33.63 32.41
C THR A 45 -5.97 32.60 32.45
N GLY A 46 -6.28 31.97 31.32
CA GLY A 46 -7.37 30.99 31.27
C GLY A 46 -7.03 29.63 31.90
N LEU A 47 -5.75 29.31 32.04
CA LEU A 47 -5.26 28.10 32.72
C LEU A 47 -4.88 28.35 34.19
N ASP A 48 -4.87 29.62 34.63
CA ASP A 48 -4.40 30.06 35.93
C ASP A 48 -2.96 29.58 36.27
N VAL A 49 -2.09 29.54 35.26
CA VAL A 49 -0.68 29.13 35.41
C VAL A 49 0.24 29.97 34.54
N VAL A 50 1.49 30.14 34.98
CA VAL A 50 2.55 30.74 34.17
C VAL A 50 3.22 29.62 33.36
N LEU A 51 3.28 29.79 32.04
CA LEU A 51 3.86 28.81 31.12
C LEU A 51 5.29 29.18 30.72
N PHE A 52 5.61 30.48 30.70
CA PHE A 52 6.95 30.97 30.37
C PHE A 52 7.56 31.83 31.48
N THR A 53 8.84 31.61 31.76
CA THR A 53 9.70 32.55 32.49
C THR A 53 10.44 33.44 31.52
N ARG A 54 10.42 34.75 31.77
CA ARG A 54 11.09 35.74 30.92
C ARG A 54 12.49 36.02 31.47
N SER A 55 13.50 35.87 30.62
CA SER A 55 14.83 36.42 30.80
C SER A 55 15.02 37.65 29.90
N THR A 56 16.06 38.45 30.12
CA THR A 56 16.31 39.71 29.40
C THR A 56 16.49 39.51 27.88
N ARG A 57 16.79 38.29 27.43
CA ARG A 57 17.05 37.97 26.01
C ARG A 57 16.32 36.73 25.48
N SER A 58 15.65 35.96 26.33
CA SER A 58 15.01 34.69 25.97
C SER A 58 13.82 34.39 26.86
N ILE A 59 12.99 33.44 26.41
CA ILE A 59 11.94 32.84 27.23
C ILE A 59 12.28 31.37 27.47
N GLU A 60 11.94 30.87 28.65
CA GLU A 60 12.10 29.47 29.02
C GLU A 60 10.77 28.92 29.53
N LEU A 61 10.54 27.62 29.35
CA LEU A 61 9.34 26.97 29.85
C LEU A 61 9.42 26.70 31.35
N THR A 62 8.36 27.04 32.07
CA THR A 62 8.13 26.56 33.44
C THR A 62 7.88 25.04 33.46
N GLU A 63 7.82 24.44 34.64
CA GLU A 63 7.44 23.02 34.75
C GLU A 63 6.06 22.75 34.13
N SER A 64 5.06 23.58 34.46
CA SER A 64 3.74 23.56 33.83
C SER A 64 3.81 23.78 32.32
N GLY A 65 4.67 24.71 31.86
CA GLY A 65 4.94 24.96 30.45
C GLY A 65 5.49 23.75 29.71
N ARG A 66 6.40 22.98 30.31
CA ARG A 66 6.95 21.75 29.72
C ARG A 66 5.91 20.64 29.63
N TYR A 67 5.08 20.47 30.66
CA TYR A 67 3.97 19.51 30.61
C TYR A 67 2.97 19.90 29.51
N PHE A 68 2.59 21.18 29.48
CA PHE A 68 1.67 21.73 28.48
C PHE A 68 2.23 21.60 27.06
N PHE A 69 3.52 21.85 26.86
CA PHE A 69 4.18 21.69 25.55
C PHE A 69 4.08 20.28 24.98
N ARG A 70 4.30 19.25 25.81
CA ARG A 70 4.12 17.86 25.37
C ARG A 70 2.69 17.61 24.94
N LYS A 71 1.71 17.98 25.77
CA LYS A 71 0.28 17.77 25.48
C LYS A 71 -0.25 18.59 24.31
N ALA A 72 0.21 19.83 24.16
CA ALA A 72 -0.13 20.68 23.01
C ALA A 72 0.42 20.11 21.70
N THR A 73 1.64 19.55 21.73
CA THR A 73 2.25 18.89 20.57
C THR A 73 1.47 17.64 20.17
N ASP A 74 1.09 16.80 21.14
CA ASP A 74 0.26 15.61 20.90
C ASP A 74 -1.07 15.99 20.23
N LEU A 75 -1.78 16.99 20.78
CA LEU A 75 -3.04 17.46 20.24
C LEU A 75 -2.92 18.01 18.81
N LEU A 76 -1.88 18.80 18.52
CA LEU A 76 -1.63 19.30 17.17
C LEU A 76 -1.37 18.15 16.19
N ASN A 77 -0.62 17.13 16.60
CA ASN A 77 -0.40 15.93 15.78
C ASN A 77 -1.71 15.20 15.48
N ASP A 78 -2.60 15.08 16.46
CA ASP A 78 -3.92 14.47 16.29
C ASP A 78 -4.80 15.27 15.32
N PHE A 79 -4.85 16.61 15.46
CA PHE A 79 -5.55 17.49 14.51
C PHE A 79 -5.05 17.29 13.08
N HIS A 80 -3.72 17.26 12.89
CA HIS A 80 -3.11 17.06 11.58
C HIS A 80 -3.38 15.64 11.05
N ALA A 81 -3.41 14.62 11.90
CA ALA A 81 -3.76 13.26 11.51
C ALA A 81 -5.21 13.16 11.03
N ILE A 82 -6.15 13.82 11.72
CA ILE A 82 -7.56 13.89 11.34
C ILE A 82 -7.72 14.60 10.00
N LYS A 83 -7.13 15.79 9.82
CA LYS A 83 -7.16 16.53 8.54
C LYS A 83 -6.62 15.68 7.39
N ARG A 84 -5.45 15.05 7.56
CA ARG A 84 -4.88 14.14 6.56
C ARG A 84 -5.79 12.95 6.25
N SER A 85 -6.44 12.37 7.25
CA SER A 85 -7.36 11.25 7.06
C SER A 85 -8.60 11.67 6.26
N ILE A 86 -9.13 12.87 6.53
CA ILE A 86 -10.25 13.44 5.78
C ILE A 86 -9.82 13.80 4.36
N ASP A 87 -8.65 14.41 4.17
CA ASP A 87 -8.12 14.72 2.83
C ASP A 87 -7.91 13.44 2.01
N THR A 88 -7.44 12.36 2.65
CA THR A 88 -7.30 11.03 2.04
C THR A 88 -8.66 10.47 1.59
N ILE A 89 -9.70 10.63 2.43
CA ILE A 89 -11.08 10.22 2.10
C ILE A 89 -11.69 11.11 1.00
N SER A 90 -11.46 12.41 1.05
CA SER A 90 -12.02 13.42 0.14
C SER A 90 -11.36 13.41 -1.25
N GLN A 91 -10.06 13.09 -1.32
CA GLN A 91 -9.31 12.99 -2.58
C GLN A 91 -9.42 11.63 -3.27
N GLY A 92 -10.16 10.67 -2.71
CA GLY A 92 -10.32 9.33 -3.29
C GLY A 92 -9.03 8.50 -3.32
N ILE A 93 -7.96 8.93 -2.64
CA ILE A 93 -6.76 8.12 -2.45
C ILE A 93 -7.10 7.17 -1.30
N GLU A 94 -7.44 5.92 -1.61
CA GLU A 94 -7.78 4.95 -0.57
C GLU A 94 -6.67 4.92 0.51
N ALA A 95 -7.05 5.09 1.79
CA ALA A 95 -6.12 4.98 2.92
C ALA A 95 -5.40 3.61 2.94
N ARG A 96 -6.00 2.62 2.27
CA ARG A 96 -5.45 1.29 2.06
C ARG A 96 -5.81 0.77 0.68
N VAL A 97 -4.80 0.38 -0.09
CA VAL A 97 -4.96 -0.32 -1.38
C VAL A 97 -4.51 -1.78 -1.22
N ARG A 98 -5.38 -2.71 -1.61
CA ARG A 98 -5.10 -4.15 -1.63
C ARG A 98 -4.91 -4.61 -3.07
N ILE A 99 -3.73 -5.12 -3.39
CA ILE A 99 -3.38 -5.62 -4.72
C ILE A 99 -3.30 -7.14 -4.63
N CYS A 100 -4.10 -7.83 -5.43
CA CYS A 100 -4.00 -9.27 -5.63
C CYS A 100 -3.24 -9.56 -6.92
N ILE A 101 -2.18 -10.36 -6.83
CA ILE A 101 -1.34 -10.74 -7.97
C ILE A 101 -1.50 -12.24 -8.21
N ASN A 102 -1.76 -12.63 -9.45
CA ASN A 102 -1.73 -14.04 -9.82
C ASN A 102 -0.34 -14.64 -9.54
N GLN A 103 -0.30 -15.80 -8.87
CA GLN A 103 0.93 -16.51 -8.54
C GLN A 103 1.84 -16.73 -9.76
N LEU A 104 1.28 -16.88 -10.95
CA LEU A 104 2.04 -17.04 -12.20
C LEU A 104 2.88 -15.80 -12.56
N LEU A 105 2.42 -14.60 -12.18
CA LEU A 105 3.10 -13.33 -12.42
C LEU A 105 3.93 -12.87 -11.23
N TYR A 106 3.74 -13.47 -10.06
CA TYR A 106 4.44 -13.07 -8.86
C TYR A 106 5.94 -13.34 -8.98
N THR A 107 6.75 -12.31 -8.75
CA THR A 107 8.20 -12.43 -8.58
C THR A 107 8.63 -11.46 -7.50
N PRO A 108 9.33 -11.89 -6.43
CA PRO A 108 9.70 -11.03 -5.31
C PRO A 108 10.41 -9.74 -5.74
N LYS A 109 11.30 -9.82 -6.72
CA LYS A 109 12.03 -8.66 -7.27
C LYS A 109 11.12 -7.62 -7.93
N HIS A 110 10.17 -8.07 -8.76
CA HIS A 110 9.24 -7.18 -9.47
C HIS A 110 8.21 -6.58 -8.51
N THR A 111 7.66 -7.38 -7.60
CA THR A 111 6.73 -6.90 -6.57
C THR A 111 7.41 -5.88 -5.65
N ALA A 112 8.66 -6.12 -5.23
CA ALA A 112 9.41 -5.15 -4.44
C ALA A 112 9.62 -3.83 -5.18
N ARG A 113 9.94 -3.88 -6.48
CA ARG A 113 10.08 -2.66 -7.32
C ARG A 113 8.76 -1.91 -7.45
N LEU A 114 7.65 -2.60 -7.69
CA LEU A 114 6.30 -2.03 -7.73
C LEU A 114 5.99 -1.31 -6.41
N LEU A 115 6.19 -1.99 -5.27
CA LEU A 115 5.96 -1.42 -3.94
C LEU A 115 6.85 -0.20 -3.67
N GLN A 116 8.11 -0.20 -4.11
CA GLN A 116 8.98 0.96 -3.99
C GLN A 116 8.47 2.17 -4.79
N VAL A 117 7.98 1.96 -6.01
CA VAL A 117 7.42 3.05 -6.84
C VAL A 117 6.15 3.58 -6.21
N LEU A 118 5.22 2.70 -5.82
CA LEU A 118 3.95 3.11 -5.21
C LEU A 118 4.17 3.83 -3.87
N LYS A 119 5.09 3.36 -3.03
CA LYS A 119 5.40 4.02 -1.75
C LYS A 119 6.05 5.40 -1.94
N LYS A 120 6.79 5.61 -3.02
CA LYS A 120 7.34 6.93 -3.37
C LYS A 120 6.26 7.89 -3.85
N GLN A 121 5.32 7.41 -4.66
CA GLN A 121 4.23 8.23 -5.21
C GLN A 121 3.09 8.47 -4.20
N PHE A 122 2.81 7.50 -3.34
CA PHE A 122 1.76 7.53 -2.32
C PHE A 122 2.33 7.19 -0.93
N PRO A 123 3.07 8.11 -0.28
CA PRO A 123 3.78 7.81 0.97
C PRO A 123 2.86 7.51 2.16
N THR A 124 1.63 8.01 2.13
CA THR A 124 0.63 7.89 3.18
C THR A 124 -0.33 6.70 3.00
N CYS A 125 -0.31 6.04 1.83
CA CYS A 125 -1.19 4.92 1.52
C CYS A 125 -0.65 3.60 2.07
N GLN A 126 -1.48 2.84 2.79
CA GLN A 126 -1.14 1.50 3.22
C GLN A 126 -1.37 0.49 2.08
N ILE A 127 -0.29 -0.04 1.51
CA ILE A 127 -0.38 -0.99 0.40
C ILE A 127 -0.18 -2.41 0.91
N THR A 128 -1.12 -3.30 0.62
CA THR A 128 -1.02 -4.74 0.93
C THR A 128 -1.03 -5.53 -0.37
N VAL A 129 -0.11 -6.49 -0.50
CA VAL A 129 -0.05 -7.38 -1.67
C VAL A 129 -0.35 -8.80 -1.22
N THR A 130 -1.30 -9.43 -1.90
CA THR A 130 -1.65 -10.84 -1.73
C THR A 130 -1.45 -11.58 -3.05
N THR A 131 -1.33 -12.90 -2.96
CA THR A 131 -1.13 -13.75 -4.13
C THR A 131 -2.19 -14.84 -4.16
N GLU A 132 -2.82 -15.00 -5.32
CA GLU A 132 -3.85 -16.02 -5.54
C GLU A 132 -3.54 -16.87 -6.77
N VAL A 133 -4.17 -18.04 -6.84
CA VAL A 133 -3.99 -18.98 -7.96
C VAL A 133 -5.25 -19.01 -8.82
N TYR A 134 -5.08 -18.98 -10.14
CA TYR A 134 -6.17 -19.12 -11.12
C TYR A 134 -7.31 -18.11 -10.89
N ASN A 135 -8.54 -18.58 -10.67
CA ASN A 135 -9.72 -17.75 -10.45
C ASN A 135 -9.75 -17.06 -9.08
N GLY A 136 -8.87 -17.43 -8.14
CA GLY A 136 -8.81 -16.77 -6.83
C GLY A 136 -8.53 -15.26 -6.94
N VAL A 137 -7.90 -14.82 -8.04
CA VAL A 137 -7.70 -13.40 -8.34
C VAL A 137 -9.03 -12.68 -8.61
N TRP A 138 -9.95 -13.33 -9.33
CA TRP A 138 -11.31 -12.82 -9.57
C TRP A 138 -12.14 -12.85 -8.31
N ASP A 139 -12.09 -13.95 -7.56
CA ASP A 139 -12.78 -14.08 -6.27
C ASP A 139 -12.35 -12.99 -5.29
N ALA A 140 -11.07 -12.59 -5.30
CA ALA A 140 -10.57 -11.51 -4.47
C ALA A 140 -11.20 -10.16 -4.83
N ILE A 141 -11.44 -9.86 -6.11
CA ILE A 141 -12.11 -8.62 -6.54
C ILE A 141 -13.60 -8.67 -6.23
N ILE A 142 -14.28 -9.76 -6.62
CA ILE A 142 -15.73 -9.93 -6.44
C ILE A 142 -16.11 -9.86 -4.96
N ASN A 143 -15.34 -10.51 -4.09
CA ASN A 143 -15.58 -10.52 -2.64
C ASN A 143 -14.99 -9.30 -1.91
N ASN A 144 -14.53 -8.28 -2.65
CA ASN A 144 -13.96 -7.04 -2.11
C ASN A 144 -12.75 -7.26 -1.16
N GLN A 145 -12.00 -8.33 -1.39
CA GLN A 145 -10.76 -8.67 -0.68
C GLN A 145 -9.54 -8.01 -1.34
N ALA A 146 -9.66 -7.60 -2.60
CA ALA A 146 -8.70 -6.82 -3.35
C ALA A 146 -9.38 -5.61 -4.01
N ASN A 147 -8.62 -4.52 -4.15
CA ASN A 147 -9.02 -3.33 -4.90
C ASN A 147 -8.51 -3.42 -6.36
N ILE A 148 -7.35 -4.04 -6.56
CA ILE A 148 -6.70 -4.20 -7.88
C ILE A 148 -6.28 -5.65 -8.06
N ALA A 149 -6.52 -6.19 -9.24
CA ALA A 149 -6.08 -7.53 -9.65
C ALA A 149 -5.06 -7.45 -10.78
N ILE A 150 -3.98 -8.23 -10.69
CA ILE A 150 -2.94 -8.33 -11.72
C ILE A 150 -2.85 -9.77 -12.19
N GLY A 151 -3.08 -10.01 -13.49
CA GLY A 151 -3.02 -11.33 -14.11
C GLY A 151 -4.26 -12.18 -13.89
N ALA A 152 -5.43 -11.56 -13.76
CA ALA A 152 -6.69 -12.29 -13.79
C ALA A 152 -6.88 -12.92 -15.18
N PRO A 153 -7.22 -14.22 -15.29
CA PRO A 153 -7.40 -14.88 -16.58
C PRO A 153 -8.60 -14.28 -17.36
N ASP A 154 -8.53 -14.30 -18.69
CA ASP A 154 -9.55 -13.78 -19.63
C ASP A 154 -10.87 -14.57 -19.59
N THR A 155 -11.52 -14.55 -18.44
CA THR A 155 -12.91 -14.94 -18.30
C THR A 155 -13.66 -13.64 -18.12
N LEU A 156 -14.18 -13.10 -19.22
CA LEU A 156 -15.12 -11.98 -19.18
C LEU A 156 -16.27 -12.39 -18.26
N LEU A 157 -16.28 -11.82 -17.07
CA LEU A 157 -17.43 -11.92 -16.18
C LEU A 157 -18.43 -10.88 -16.68
N ASP A 158 -19.57 -11.33 -17.15
CA ASP A 158 -20.69 -10.48 -17.63
C ASP A 158 -21.33 -9.61 -16.52
N GLY A 159 -20.68 -9.47 -15.36
CA GLY A 159 -21.10 -8.59 -14.27
C GLY A 159 -20.41 -7.25 -14.38
N GLY A 160 -21.03 -6.30 -15.08
CA GLY A 160 -20.53 -4.93 -15.21
C GLY A 160 -20.10 -4.32 -13.87
N GLY A 161 -19.01 -3.54 -13.89
CA GLY A 161 -18.47 -2.87 -12.70
C GLY A 161 -16.97 -3.06 -12.47
N ILE A 162 -16.27 -3.78 -13.36
CA ILE A 162 -14.81 -3.95 -13.30
C ILE A 162 -14.20 -3.45 -14.60
N ASP A 163 -13.40 -2.38 -14.48
CA ASP A 163 -12.56 -1.91 -15.57
C ASP A 163 -11.27 -2.73 -15.62
N TYR A 164 -10.80 -3.03 -16.82
CA TYR A 164 -9.54 -3.73 -17.03
C TYR A 164 -8.69 -3.02 -18.09
N THR A 165 -7.39 -3.26 -18.03
CA THR A 165 -6.43 -2.73 -19.00
C THR A 165 -5.31 -3.74 -19.20
N GLU A 166 -4.96 -3.98 -20.46
CA GLU A 166 -3.85 -4.86 -20.80
C GLU A 166 -2.50 -4.21 -20.44
N ILE A 167 -1.70 -4.93 -19.67
CA ILE A 167 -0.36 -4.48 -19.23
C ILE A 167 0.78 -5.22 -19.95
N GLY A 168 0.46 -6.28 -20.71
CA GLY A 168 1.42 -7.07 -21.47
C GLY A 168 0.98 -8.52 -21.66
N ALA A 169 1.76 -9.26 -22.45
CA ALA A 169 1.50 -10.67 -22.76
C ALA A 169 2.57 -11.59 -22.16
N ILE A 170 2.16 -12.72 -21.61
CA ILE A 170 3.05 -13.80 -21.19
C ILE A 170 3.14 -14.81 -22.33
N ARG A 171 4.36 -15.16 -22.73
CA ARG A 171 4.58 -16.25 -23.68
C ARG A 171 4.73 -17.56 -22.92
N TRP A 172 3.88 -18.52 -23.25
CA TRP A 172 4.01 -19.89 -22.79
C TRP A 172 5.02 -20.63 -23.66
N ALA A 173 5.90 -21.38 -23.02
CA ALA A 173 6.82 -22.28 -23.68
C ALA A 173 6.50 -23.72 -23.30
N PHE A 174 6.62 -24.64 -24.24
CA PHE A 174 6.53 -26.07 -23.94
C PHE A 174 7.80 -26.49 -23.19
N ALA A 175 7.62 -27.08 -22.02
CA ALA A 175 8.68 -27.72 -21.27
C ALA A 175 8.53 -29.23 -21.43
N ILE A 176 9.59 -29.88 -21.87
CA ILE A 176 9.64 -31.33 -22.07
C ILE A 176 10.89 -31.85 -21.36
N ALA A 177 10.82 -33.06 -20.81
CA ALA A 177 12.00 -33.71 -20.24
C ALA A 177 13.11 -33.83 -21.30
N PRO A 178 14.40 -33.62 -20.94
CA PRO A 178 15.50 -33.59 -21.91
C PRO A 178 15.65 -34.89 -22.73
N ASP A 179 15.22 -36.01 -22.16
CA ASP A 179 15.28 -37.36 -22.73
C ASP A 179 14.01 -37.76 -23.50
N HIS A 180 12.98 -36.90 -23.52
CA HIS A 180 11.74 -37.21 -24.20
C HIS A 180 11.94 -37.20 -25.72
N PRO A 181 11.35 -38.14 -26.49
CA PRO A 181 11.50 -38.20 -27.94
C PRO A 181 11.18 -36.89 -28.68
N LEU A 182 10.25 -36.09 -28.15
CA LEU A 182 9.89 -34.78 -28.71
C LEU A 182 10.92 -33.67 -28.48
N ALA A 183 11.89 -33.85 -27.57
CA ALA A 183 12.96 -32.89 -27.33
C ALA A 183 13.99 -32.85 -28.48
N PHE A 184 14.03 -33.90 -29.31
CA PHE A 184 14.94 -34.03 -30.45
C PHE A 184 14.29 -33.66 -31.79
N VAL A 185 13.03 -33.20 -31.77
CA VAL A 185 12.33 -32.74 -32.97
C VAL A 185 12.65 -31.26 -33.20
N PRO A 186 13.05 -30.82 -34.41
CA PRO A 186 13.59 -29.48 -34.66
C PRO A 186 12.65 -28.31 -34.34
N GLU A 187 11.34 -28.52 -34.39
CA GLU A 187 10.34 -27.53 -34.03
C GLU A 187 9.09 -28.21 -33.44
N PRO A 188 8.45 -27.64 -32.41
CA PRO A 188 7.04 -27.89 -32.20
C PRO A 188 6.30 -27.33 -33.42
N SER A 189 5.67 -28.19 -34.22
CA SER A 189 4.97 -27.79 -35.46
C SER A 189 4.07 -26.56 -35.24
N PRO A 190 3.94 -25.62 -36.21
CA PRO A 190 3.27 -24.33 -36.02
C PRO A 190 1.77 -24.39 -35.64
N LYS A 191 1.15 -25.57 -35.67
CA LYS A 191 -0.17 -25.82 -35.07
C LYS A 191 -0.15 -25.88 -33.53
N ALA A 192 1.02 -25.79 -32.91
CA ALA A 192 1.22 -25.73 -31.46
C ALA A 192 1.21 -24.30 -30.89
N ASN A 193 0.91 -23.28 -31.71
CA ASN A 193 0.43 -22.00 -31.19
C ASN A 193 -1.00 -22.18 -30.68
N CYS A 194 -1.15 -22.80 -29.51
CA CYS A 194 -2.37 -22.70 -28.72
C CYS A 194 -2.51 -21.26 -28.24
N VAL A 195 -3.06 -20.40 -29.10
CA VAL A 195 -3.85 -19.26 -28.65
C VAL A 195 -5.07 -19.87 -27.97
N SER A 196 -5.08 -19.78 -26.63
CA SER A 196 -6.19 -20.07 -25.71
C SER A 196 -7.14 -21.22 -26.08
N THR A 197 -6.92 -22.42 -25.51
CA THR A 197 -8.04 -23.31 -25.14
C THR A 197 -7.66 -24.17 -23.93
N LEU A 198 -8.52 -24.06 -22.92
CA LEU A 198 -8.56 -24.72 -21.63
C LEU A 198 -8.49 -26.26 -21.74
N ILE A 199 -7.50 -26.93 -21.11
CA ILE A 199 -7.59 -28.35 -20.72
C ILE A 199 -6.95 -28.57 -19.33
N LEU A 200 -7.73 -29.23 -18.46
CA LEU A 200 -7.63 -29.51 -17.02
C LEU A 200 -6.38 -30.31 -16.57
N TRP A 201 -5.92 -30.17 -15.30
CA TRP A 201 -5.86 -31.27 -14.29
C TRP A 201 -5.36 -30.83 -12.89
N TRP A 202 -5.92 -31.50 -11.88
CA TRP A 202 -5.93 -31.22 -10.43
C TRP A 202 -4.95 -32.11 -9.63
N ARG A 203 -4.55 -31.65 -8.42
CA ARG A 203 -4.10 -32.55 -7.33
C ARG A 203 -4.28 -31.92 -5.94
N THR A 204 -5.24 -32.41 -5.16
CA THR A 204 -5.18 -32.36 -3.69
C THR A 204 -5.61 -33.70 -3.10
N PRO A 205 -4.96 -34.19 -2.03
CA PRO A 205 -5.27 -35.50 -1.47
C PRO A 205 -6.42 -35.38 -0.46
N ARG A 206 -7.31 -36.39 -0.49
CA ARG A 206 -8.41 -36.67 0.44
C ARG A 206 -9.73 -35.92 0.17
N ILE A 207 -10.65 -36.60 -0.53
CA ILE A 207 -11.94 -37.07 0.00
C ILE A 207 -12.54 -38.06 -1.01
N ARG A 208 -13.07 -39.19 -0.52
CA ARG A 208 -13.75 -40.24 -1.29
C ARG A 208 -15.17 -39.78 -1.65
N LEU A 209 -15.67 -40.24 -2.80
CA LEU A 209 -16.94 -39.93 -3.50
C LEU A 209 -16.79 -38.70 -4.41
N ILE A 210 -16.50 -38.86 -5.70
CA ILE A 210 -17.46 -39.30 -6.72
C ILE A 210 -16.79 -40.20 -7.76
N LYS A 211 -17.25 -41.45 -7.80
CA LYS A 211 -17.07 -42.39 -8.92
C LYS A 211 -18.29 -42.23 -9.84
N LYS A 212 -18.02 -42.13 -11.14
CA LYS A 212 -18.90 -42.31 -12.34
C LYS A 212 -18.85 -41.06 -13.22
N TRP A 213 -18.65 -41.28 -14.52
CA TRP A 213 -18.14 -40.37 -15.57
C TRP A 213 -16.60 -40.37 -15.61
N ALA A 214 -15.88 -41.43 -16.02
CA ALA A 214 -15.93 -42.17 -17.30
C ALA A 214 -15.88 -41.22 -18.51
N GLY A 215 -14.96 -41.32 -19.47
CA GLY A 215 -13.92 -42.32 -19.69
C GLY A 215 -13.53 -42.29 -21.17
N CYS A 216 -12.37 -41.70 -21.48
CA CYS A 216 -11.63 -41.89 -22.74
C CYS A 216 -10.43 -40.96 -22.68
N CYS A 217 -9.24 -41.53 -22.48
CA CYS A 217 -7.89 -40.99 -22.69
C CYS A 217 -6.98 -41.55 -21.61
N THR A 218 -6.70 -42.83 -21.82
CA THR A 218 -5.68 -43.63 -21.17
C THR A 218 -4.29 -43.01 -21.33
N GLY A 219 -3.63 -42.71 -20.21
CA GLY A 219 -2.18 -42.91 -20.09
C GLY A 219 -1.31 -41.68 -19.79
N ARG A 220 -0.74 -41.68 -18.57
CA ARG A 220 0.46 -40.96 -18.09
C ARG A 220 0.28 -39.54 -17.55
N SER A 221 0.18 -39.53 -16.22
CA SER A 221 0.55 -38.52 -15.24
C SER A 221 1.62 -37.52 -15.71
N GLN A 222 1.32 -36.23 -15.67
CA GLN A 222 2.33 -35.17 -15.69
C GLN A 222 2.16 -34.29 -14.45
N PHE A 223 3.22 -34.27 -13.64
CA PHE A 223 3.43 -33.33 -12.56
C PHE A 223 4.15 -32.10 -13.12
N TRP A 224 3.75 -30.90 -12.70
CA TRP A 224 4.34 -29.64 -13.14
C TRP A 224 5.17 -29.05 -12.01
N CYS A 225 6.46 -28.85 -12.25
CA CYS A 225 7.39 -28.17 -11.35
C CYS A 225 7.77 -26.83 -11.98
N GLN A 226 7.57 -25.75 -11.24
CA GLN A 226 7.94 -24.39 -11.62
C GLN A 226 9.47 -24.28 -11.58
N ILE A 227 10.14 -24.21 -12.73
CA ILE A 227 11.56 -23.85 -12.80
C ILE A 227 11.63 -22.33 -12.68
N SER A 228 11.86 -21.85 -11.47
CA SER A 228 12.43 -20.53 -11.24
C SER A 228 13.77 -20.46 -11.95
N THR A 229 13.93 -19.55 -12.90
CA THR A 229 15.25 -19.22 -13.43
C THR A 229 15.93 -18.20 -12.50
N PRO A 230 17.13 -18.49 -11.99
CA PRO A 230 18.09 -17.44 -11.71
C PRO A 230 19.23 -17.53 -12.73
N ASN A 231 19.49 -16.38 -13.37
CA ASN A 231 20.76 -15.99 -14.01
C ASN A 231 21.41 -16.90 -15.07
N VAL A 232 21.32 -16.41 -16.31
CA VAL A 232 22.41 -16.23 -17.30
C VAL A 232 23.80 -16.77 -16.89
N SER A 233 24.35 -17.71 -17.69
CA SER A 233 25.74 -17.65 -18.13
C SER A 233 25.94 -18.46 -19.42
N ALA A 234 26.80 -17.92 -20.29
CA ALA A 234 27.05 -18.30 -21.67
C ALA A 234 27.72 -19.66 -21.90
N ARG A 235 27.58 -20.17 -23.13
CA ARG A 235 28.45 -21.03 -23.98
C ARG A 235 27.55 -21.98 -24.80
N PHE A 236 27.55 -22.03 -26.13
CA PHE A 236 28.38 -21.49 -27.21
C PHE A 236 27.49 -20.82 -28.26
#